data_AF-A0A3R8SGW3-F1
#
_entry.id   AF-A0A3R8SGW3-F1
#
_cell.length_a   1.000
_cell.length_b   1.000
_cell.length_c   1.000
_cell.angle_alpha   90.00
_cell.angle_beta   90.00
_cell.angle_gamma   90.00
#
_symmetry.space_group_name_H-M   'P 1'
#
loop_
_entity.id
_entity.type
_entity.pdbx_description
1 polymer ?
#
loop_
_entity_poly.entity_id
_entity_poly.type
_entity_poly.pdbx_seq_one_letter_code
_entity_poly.pdbx_strand_id
1 'polypeptide(L)'
;MRTIELEINWLFYVISLSLIWLSHTAFSTFGIPASLLQIVTMLLLLFVLTTLAFSLTGKRFLHVDKVGVSYSCFGKTHYIHAEHIKSIKLRSFGVLSIPEVYLDNGTVKRFLSWKMTREELNKADTILH
;
A
#
# COMPACT_ATOMS: atom_id res chain seq x y z
N MET A 1 13.48 6.45 21.00
CA MET A 1 12.47 5.67 20.25
C MET A 1 12.31 6.36 18.90
N ARG A 2 12.81 5.76 17.81
CA ARG A 2 12.72 6.33 16.46
C ARG A 2 11.74 5.45 15.68
N THR A 3 10.46 5.76 15.75
CA THR A 3 9.43 5.12 14.94
C THR A 3 9.27 5.94 13.66
N ILE A 4 9.32 5.27 12.51
CA ILE A 4 9.04 5.92 11.22
C ILE A 4 7.57 5.62 10.89
N GLU A 5 6.73 6.65 10.97
CA GLU A 5 5.35 6.59 10.50
C GLU A 5 5.33 6.92 9.00
N LEU A 6 4.92 5.96 8.18
CA LEU A 6 4.90 6.15 6.73
C LEU A 6 3.65 6.90 6.28
N GLU A 7 3.83 7.84 5.36
CA GLU A 7 2.73 8.64 4.82
C GLU A 7 1.85 7.83 3.84
N ILE A 8 0.59 8.25 3.71
CA ILE A 8 -0.33 7.70 2.73
C ILE A 8 0.17 8.03 1.32
N ASN A 9 0.22 7.03 0.44
CA ASN A 9 0.54 7.24 -0.97
C ASN A 9 -0.71 7.73 -1.74
N TRP A 10 -0.94 9.05 -1.74
CA TRP A 10 -2.04 9.68 -2.49
C TRP A 10 -2.03 9.33 -3.98
N LEU A 11 -0.83 9.20 -4.56
CA LEU A 11 -0.64 8.93 -5.98
C LEU A 11 -1.17 7.53 -6.34
N PHE A 12 -1.08 6.56 -5.42
CA PHE A 12 -1.69 5.23 -5.59
C PHE A 12 -3.21 5.31 -5.73
N TYR A 13 -3.87 6.11 -4.89
CA TYR A 13 -5.32 6.29 -4.94
C TYR A 13 -5.76 7.04 -6.19
N VAL A 14 -5.04 8.10 -6.58
CA VAL A 14 -5.31 8.84 -7.83
C VAL A 14 -5.19 7.90 -9.03
N ILE A 15 -4.09 7.15 -9.15
CA ILE A 15 -3.90 6.18 -10.25
C ILE A 15 -5.00 5.12 -10.25
N SER A 16 -5.37 4.61 -9.07
CA SER A 16 -6.43 3.60 -8.94
C SER A 16 -7.78 4.14 -9.43
N LEU A 17 -8.14 5.36 -9.07
CA LEU A 17 -9.37 6.02 -9.54
C LEU A 17 -9.32 6.30 -11.05
N SER A 18 -8.19 6.80 -11.56
CA SER A 18 -8.00 7.00 -12.99
C SER A 18 -8.11 5.69 -13.78
N LEU A 19 -7.57 4.59 -13.24
CA LEU A 19 -7.64 3.27 -13.87
C LEU A 19 -9.07 2.71 -13.86
N ILE A 20 -9.81 2.88 -12.78
CA ILE A 20 -11.24 2.50 -12.70
C ILE A 20 -12.03 3.26 -13.76
N TRP A 21 -11.84 4.57 -13.84
CA TRP A 21 -12.54 5.41 -14.83
C TRP A 21 -12.18 5.03 -16.27
N LEU A 22 -10.88 4.85 -16.55
CA LEU A 22 -10.41 4.44 -17.89
C LEU A 22 -10.95 3.06 -18.28
N SER A 23 -10.95 2.11 -17.34
CA SER A 23 -11.49 0.77 -17.55
C SER A 23 -12.99 0.83 -17.84
N HIS A 24 -13.75 1.60 -17.06
CA HIS A 24 -15.18 1.80 -17.31
C HIS A 24 -15.42 2.37 -18.71
N THR A 25 -14.74 3.45 -19.09
CA THR A 25 -14.88 4.05 -20.42
C THR A 25 -14.51 3.06 -21.53
N ALA A 26 -13.38 2.36 -21.42
CA ALA A 26 -12.97 1.39 -22.43
C ALA A 26 -13.99 0.26 -22.60
N PHE A 27 -14.40 -0.38 -21.50
CA PHE A 27 -15.35 -1.50 -21.53
C PHE A 27 -16.76 -1.08 -21.97
N SER A 28 -17.15 0.17 -21.73
CA SER A 28 -18.41 0.71 -22.26
C SER A 28 -18.43 0.73 -23.79
N THR A 29 -17.27 0.92 -24.44
CA THR A 29 -17.12 0.91 -25.89
C THR A 29 -17.13 -0.51 -26.48
N PHE A 30 -16.76 -1.53 -25.70
CA PHE A 30 -16.72 -2.93 -26.13
C PHE A 30 -18.08 -3.67 -26.08
N GLY A 31 -19.17 -2.97 -25.77
CA GLY A 31 -20.51 -3.56 -25.75
C GLY A 31 -20.79 -4.46 -24.54
N ILE A 32 -20.03 -4.30 -23.45
CA ILE A 32 -20.32 -4.97 -22.17
C ILE A 32 -21.64 -4.43 -21.61
N PRO A 33 -22.52 -5.29 -21.05
CA PRO A 33 -23.76 -4.83 -20.43
C PRO A 33 -23.50 -3.74 -19.38
N ALA A 34 -24.17 -2.59 -19.55
CA ALA A 34 -23.98 -1.42 -18.70
C ALA A 34 -24.23 -1.72 -17.21
N SER A 35 -25.20 -2.59 -16.90
CA SER A 35 -25.50 -3.02 -15.53
C SER A 35 -24.34 -3.75 -14.87
N LEU A 36 -23.69 -4.69 -15.58
CA LEU A 36 -22.54 -5.42 -15.07
C LEU A 36 -21.34 -4.49 -14.86
N LEU A 37 -21.09 -3.60 -15.83
CA LEU A 37 -20.02 -2.63 -15.76
C LEU A 37 -20.20 -1.65 -14.58
N GLN A 38 -21.43 -1.19 -14.34
CA GLN A 38 -21.78 -0.31 -13.24
C GLN A 38 -21.58 -0.99 -11.88
N ILE A 39 -22.00 -2.26 -11.74
CA ILE A 39 -21.81 -3.04 -10.50
C ILE A 39 -20.31 -3.19 -10.20
N VAL A 40 -19.51 -3.61 -11.19
CA VAL A 40 -18.05 -3.79 -11.00
C VAL A 40 -17.38 -2.47 -10.64
N THR A 41 -17.75 -1.39 -11.32
CA THR A 41 -17.19 -0.05 -11.06
C THR A 41 -17.55 0.45 -9.67
N MET A 42 -18.79 0.25 -9.24
CA MET A 42 -19.25 0.61 -7.90
C MET A 42 -18.52 -0.19 -6.81
N LEU A 43 -18.33 -1.49 -7.01
CA LEU A 43 -17.56 -2.34 -6.08
C LEU A 43 -16.11 -1.90 -5.98
N LEU A 44 -15.45 -1.60 -7.10
CA LEU A 44 -14.07 -1.10 -7.13
C LEU A 44 -13.95 0.27 -6.45
N LEU A 45 -14.87 1.20 -6.74
CA LEU A 45 -14.91 2.50 -6.09
C LEU A 45 -15.09 2.36 -4.58
N LEU A 46 -16.04 1.53 -4.14
CA LEU A 46 -16.29 1.30 -2.72
C LEU A 46 -15.05 0.69 -2.05
N PHE A 47 -14.35 -0.23 -2.71
CA PHE A 47 -13.08 -0.77 -2.21
C PHE A 47 -11.99 0.29 -2.07
N VAL A 48 -11.79 1.15 -3.09
CA VAL A 48 -10.80 2.23 -3.02
C VAL A 48 -11.15 3.27 -1.95
N LEU A 49 -12.42 3.66 -1.84
CA LEU A 49 -12.87 4.63 -0.85
C LEU A 49 -12.80 4.08 0.57
N THR A 50 -13.20 2.83 0.79
CA THR A 50 -13.08 2.18 2.10
C THR A 50 -11.61 2.05 2.50
N THR A 51 -10.73 1.59 1.61
CA THR A 51 -9.30 1.50 1.92
C THR A 51 -8.69 2.86 2.26
N LEU A 52 -9.06 3.92 1.53
CA LEU A 52 -8.66 5.30 1.83
C LEU A 52 -9.21 5.79 3.18
N ALA A 53 -10.51 5.59 3.45
CA ALA A 53 -11.13 5.97 4.71
C ALA A 53 -10.47 5.29 5.90
N PHE A 54 -10.13 4.00 5.77
CA PHE A 54 -9.39 3.26 6.79
C PHE A 54 -7.96 3.81 6.99
N SER A 55 -7.29 4.23 5.92
CA SER A 55 -6.00 4.92 6.01
C SER A 55 -6.10 6.28 6.69
N LEU A 56 -7.14 7.08 6.40
CA LEU A 56 -7.36 8.39 7.01
C LEU A 56 -7.77 8.33 8.48
N THR A 57 -8.52 7.29 8.86
CA THR A 57 -8.97 7.10 10.26
C THR A 57 -7.85 6.55 11.17
N GLY A 58 -6.62 6.39 10.66
CA GLY A 58 -5.50 5.79 11.40
C GLY A 58 -5.67 4.28 11.66
N LYS A 59 -6.74 3.66 11.15
CA LYS A 59 -6.99 2.21 11.29
C LYS A 59 -6.06 1.37 10.42
N ARG A 60 -5.42 1.97 9.41
CA ARG A 60 -4.27 1.40 8.72
C ARG A 60 -3.08 2.28 9.07
N PHE A 61 -2.02 1.65 9.54
CA PHE A 61 -0.73 2.27 9.78
C PHE A 61 0.36 1.31 9.34
N LEU A 62 1.54 1.85 9.05
CA LEU A 62 2.75 1.08 8.80
C LEU A 62 3.88 1.80 9.54
N HIS A 63 4.31 1.21 10.65
CA HIS A 63 5.39 1.74 11.47
C HIS A 63 6.59 0.82 11.39
N VAL A 64 7.75 1.43 11.16
CA VAL A 64 9.05 0.75 11.26
C VAL A 64 9.71 1.19 12.56
N ASP A 65 10.11 0.23 13.38
CA ASP A 65 10.82 0.44 14.64
C ASP A 65 11.98 -0.56 14.76
N LYS A 66 12.82 -0.39 15.79
CA LYS A 66 13.98 -1.24 16.07
C LYS A 66 13.62 -2.72 16.23
N VAL A 67 12.42 -3.00 16.71
CA VAL A 67 11.95 -4.36 16.97
C VAL A 67 11.42 -5.03 15.68
N GLY A 68 11.15 -4.25 14.63
CA GLY A 68 10.65 -4.74 13.34
C GLY A 68 9.66 -3.81 12.65
N VAL A 69 8.77 -4.39 11.83
CA VAL A 69 7.73 -3.68 11.09
C VAL A 69 6.35 -4.04 11.64
N SER A 70 5.60 -3.05 12.11
CA SER A 70 4.21 -3.21 12.53
C SER A 70 3.29 -2.58 11.49
N TYR A 71 2.24 -3.30 11.10
CA TYR A 71 1.28 -2.79 10.14
C TYR A 71 -0.14 -3.22 10.48
N SER A 72 -1.11 -2.33 10.28
CA SER A 72 -2.52 -2.68 10.41
C SER A 72 -3.16 -2.87 9.03
N CYS A 73 -3.85 -3.99 8.87
CA CYS A 73 -4.64 -4.32 7.69
C CYS A 73 -6.03 -4.78 8.12
N PHE A 74 -7.09 -4.11 7.64
CA PHE A 74 -8.49 -4.42 7.95
C PHE A 74 -8.79 -4.56 9.46
N GLY A 75 -8.17 -3.71 10.29
CA GLY A 75 -8.38 -3.69 11.74
C GLY A 75 -7.63 -4.78 12.52
N LYS A 76 -6.79 -5.58 11.86
CA LYS A 76 -5.84 -6.47 12.53
C LYS A 76 -4.43 -5.89 12.45
N THR A 77 -3.79 -5.75 13.60
CA THR A 77 -2.37 -5.40 13.69
C THR A 77 -1.54 -6.65 13.47
N HIS A 78 -0.67 -6.59 12.47
CA HIS A 78 0.32 -7.59 12.16
C HIS A 78 1.70 -7.06 12.54
N TYR A 79 2.53 -7.96 13.03
CA TYR A 79 3.89 -7.66 13.45
C TYR A 79 4.87 -8.56 12.73
N ILE A 80 5.92 -7.97 12.19
CA ILE A 80 7.04 -8.66 11.57
C ILE A 80 8.27 -8.32 12.41
N HIS A 81 8.82 -9.30 13.11
CA HIS A 81 10.05 -9.10 13.90
C HIS A 81 11.24 -8.82 12.99
N ALA A 82 12.13 -7.93 13.42
CA ALA A 82 13.35 -7.56 12.69
C ALA A 82 14.21 -8.76 12.31
N GLU A 83 14.24 -9.80 13.15
CA GLU A 83 14.98 -11.05 12.94
C GLU A 83 14.56 -11.78 11.65
N HIS A 84 13.30 -11.64 11.25
CA HIS A 84 12.77 -12.22 10.01
C HIS A 84 12.94 -11.30 8.80
N ILE A 85 13.36 -10.05 9.00
CA ILE A 85 13.51 -9.07 7.92
C ILE A 85 14.92 -9.19 7.35
N LYS A 86 14.99 -9.69 6.11
CA LYS A 86 16.24 -9.78 5.37
C LYS A 86 16.69 -8.43 4.81
N SER A 87 15.74 -7.66 4.28
CA SER A 87 15.99 -6.32 3.76
C SER A 87 14.67 -5.60 3.49
N ILE A 88 14.67 -4.27 3.62
CA ILE A 88 13.60 -3.41 3.11
C ILE A 88 14.10 -2.79 1.81
N LYS A 89 13.26 -2.77 0.76
CA LYS A 89 13.60 -2.13 -0.50
C LYS A 89 12.48 -1.22 -0.95
N LEU A 90 12.85 -0.17 -1.66
CA LEU A 90 11.92 0.68 -2.35
C LEU A 90 11.77 0.22 -3.80
N ARG A 91 10.61 -0.30 -4.16
CA ARG A 91 10.31 -0.62 -5.55
C ARG A 91 9.65 0.58 -6.22
N SER A 92 10.32 1.13 -7.22
CA SER A 92 9.77 2.20 -8.05
C SER A 92 9.05 1.60 -9.26
N PHE A 93 7.76 1.90 -9.39
CA PHE A 93 6.93 1.68 -10.57
C PHE A 93 6.70 3.03 -11.25
N GLY A 94 7.75 3.55 -11.90
CA GLY A 94 7.74 4.88 -12.51
C GLY A 94 7.59 5.97 -11.45
N VAL A 95 6.42 6.62 -11.40
CA VAL A 95 6.12 7.70 -10.44
C VAL A 95 5.72 7.19 -9.04
N LEU A 96 5.39 5.91 -8.89
CA LEU A 96 5.06 5.31 -7.61
C LEU A 96 6.30 4.69 -6.99
N SER A 97 6.54 4.97 -5.71
CA SER A 97 7.54 4.28 -4.89
C SER A 97 6.84 3.52 -3.77
N ILE A 98 7.09 2.22 -3.71
CA ILE A 98 6.35 1.30 -2.84
C ILE A 98 7.36 0.55 -1.95
N PRO A 99 7.17 0.55 -0.62
CA PRO A 99 8.00 -0.24 0.27
C PRO A 99 7.69 -1.74 0.11
N GLU A 100 8.76 -2.51 -0.07
CA GLU A 100 8.75 -3.97 -0.09
C GLU A 100 9.63 -4.50 1.05
N VAL A 101 9.05 -5.33 1.92
CA VAL A 101 9.77 -6.00 3.01
C VAL A 101 10.03 -7.44 2.57
N TYR A 102 11.32 -7.79 2.47
CA TYR A 102 11.78 -9.13 2.12
C TYR A 102 12.07 -9.90 3.40
N LEU A 103 11.41 -11.04 3.55
CA LEU A 103 11.59 -11.92 4.69
C LEU A 103 12.64 -13.00 4.41
N ASP A 104 13.25 -13.51 5.47
CA ASP A 104 14.17 -14.65 5.49
C ASP A 104 13.62 -15.89 4.76
N ASN A 105 12.33 -16.15 4.92
CA ASN A 105 11.59 -17.26 4.33
C ASN A 105 11.27 -17.09 2.83
N GLY A 106 11.78 -16.02 2.18
CA GLY A 106 11.54 -15.71 0.77
C GLY A 106 10.21 -15.02 0.47
N THR A 107 9.37 -14.79 1.49
CA THR A 107 8.11 -14.04 1.33
C THR A 107 8.40 -12.54 1.17
N VAL A 108 7.66 -11.89 0.26
CA VAL A 108 7.72 -10.44 0.06
C VAL A 108 6.40 -9.82 0.45
N LYS A 109 6.42 -8.87 1.39
CA LYS A 109 5.25 -8.06 1.76
C LYS A 109 5.34 -6.70 1.10
N ARG A 110 4.34 -6.36 0.29
CA ARG A 110 4.26 -5.09 -0.46
C ARG A 110 3.22 -4.17 0.16
N PHE A 111 3.58 -2.91 0.31
CA PHE A 111 2.76 -1.92 1.00
C PHE A 111 2.33 -0.80 0.05
N LEU A 112 1.45 -1.13 -0.91
CA LEU A 112 1.03 -0.26 -2.03
C LEU A 112 0.43 1.09 -1.59
N SER A 113 -0.32 1.08 -0.49
CA SER A 113 -1.01 2.28 0.03
C SER A 113 -0.08 3.24 0.78
N TRP A 114 1.18 2.86 0.99
CA TRP A 114 2.15 3.59 1.80
C TRP A 114 3.27 4.14 0.92
N LYS A 115 3.66 5.37 1.20
CA LYS A 115 4.76 6.04 0.54
C LYS A 115 5.96 5.96 1.47
N MET A 116 7.11 5.60 0.91
CA MET A 116 8.39 5.63 1.62
C MET A 116 9.39 6.39 0.76
N THR A 117 10.11 7.31 1.37
CA THR A 117 11.21 8.05 0.74
C THR A 117 12.53 7.30 0.91
N ARG A 118 13.53 7.63 0.09
CA ARG A 118 14.88 7.03 0.24
C ARG A 118 15.52 7.39 1.58
N GLU A 119 15.22 8.57 2.12
CA GLU A 119 15.70 9.00 3.44
C GLU A 119 15.09 8.16 4.57
N GLU A 120 13.78 7.90 4.50
CA GLU A 120 13.10 7.01 5.45
C GLU A 120 13.60 5.57 5.32
N LEU A 121 13.90 5.10 4.11
CA LEU A 121 14.50 3.79 3.89
C LEU A 121 15.87 3.69 4.56
N ASN A 122 16.75 4.67 4.33
CA ASN A 122 18.06 4.68 4.96
C ASN A 122 17.97 4.73 6.49
N LYS A 123 17.01 5.50 7.03
CA LYS A 123 16.73 5.53 8.47
C LYS A 123 16.22 4.17 8.97
N ALA A 124 15.32 3.52 8.24
CA ALA A 124 14.79 2.20 8.58
C ALA A 124 15.90 1.13 8.61
N ASP A 125 16.78 1.11 7.60
CA ASP A 125 17.92 0.18 7.56
C ASP A 125 18.90 0.44 8.71
N THR A 126 19.14 1.70 9.08
CA THR A 126 19.99 2.07 10.24
C THR A 126 19.35 1.72 11.59
N ILE A 127 18.03 1.54 11.63
CA ILE A 127 17.30 1.17 12.86
C ILE A 127 17.24 -0.35 13.02
N LEU A 128 17.20 -1.08 11.91
CA LEU A 128 17.07 -2.54 11.87
C LEU A 128 18.43 -3.28 11.94
N HIS A 129 19.53 -2.62 11.59
CA HIS A 129 20.91 -3.13 11.67
C HIS A 129 21.77 -2.29 12.62
#